data_AF-A0A0K2TDE1-F1
#
_entry.id   AF-A0A0K2TDE1-F1
#
_cell.length_a   1.000
_cell.length_b   1.000
_cell.length_c   1.000
_cell.angle_alpha   90.00
_cell.angle_beta   90.00
_cell.angle_gamma   90.00
#
_symmetry.space_group_name_H-M   'P 1'
#
loop_
_entity.id
_entity.type
_entity.pdbx_description
1 polymer ?
#
loop_
_entity_poly.entity_id
_entity_poly.type
_entity_poly.pdbx_seq_one_letter_code
_entity_poly.pdbx_strand_id
1 'polypeptide(L)'
;MVVVGRGKKMTPSFFKPGEKIGQDAYYKVLRFNILPWLKSTYPEDNYARTQDGAPSHTHRPNTRSYVPTNMTDVWTKDMWLSSSPDLKLLDFAMWGTLERETNRTSHSNVDSLKAVIVNV
;
A
#
# COMPACT_ATOMS: atom_id res chain seq x y z
N MET A 1 -0.35 -2.68 2.41
CA MET A 1 0.52 -2.12 3.46
C MET A 1 1.00 -0.75 2.99
N VAL A 2 0.98 0.26 3.86
CA VAL A 2 1.58 1.58 3.57
C VAL A 2 2.81 1.72 4.46
N VAL A 3 3.94 2.05 3.83
CA VAL A 3 5.21 2.30 4.50
C VAL A 3 5.59 3.74 4.23
N VAL A 4 5.88 4.49 5.29
CA VAL A 4 6.29 5.89 5.18
C VAL A 4 7.76 5.99 5.59
N GLY A 5 8.55 6.81 4.88
CA GLY A 5 10.00 6.93 5.07
C GLY A 5 10.48 7.35 6.47
N ARG A 6 9.56 7.66 7.40
CA ARG A 6 9.84 7.96 8.82
C ARG A 6 9.60 6.77 9.76
N GLY A 7 9.58 5.54 9.24
CA GLY A 7 9.60 4.31 10.03
C GLY A 7 8.25 3.84 10.60
N LYS A 8 7.18 4.65 10.54
CA LYS A 8 5.85 4.16 10.91
C LYS A 8 5.23 3.37 9.75
N LYS A 9 4.60 2.25 10.10
CA LYS A 9 3.87 1.35 9.18
C LYS A 9 2.38 1.35 9.52
N MET A 10 1.56 1.31 8.48
CA MET A 10 0.11 1.13 8.63
C MET A 10 -0.22 -0.37 8.58
N THR A 11 -1.11 -0.81 9.48
CA THR A 11 -1.67 -2.17 9.44
C THR A 11 -2.28 -2.46 8.05
N PRO A 12 -1.93 -3.57 7.40
CA PRO A 12 -2.48 -3.91 6.08
C PRO A 12 -4.00 -4.13 6.13
N SER A 13 -4.71 -3.67 5.09
CA SER A 13 -6.07 -4.14 4.81
C SER A 13 -6.03 -5.54 4.21
N PHE A 14 -6.72 -6.50 4.82
CA PHE A 14 -6.88 -7.85 4.29
C PHE A 14 -8.22 -7.99 3.57
N PHE A 15 -8.21 -8.65 2.42
CA PHE A 15 -9.40 -8.92 1.60
C PHE A 15 -9.80 -10.39 1.69
N LYS A 16 -11.04 -10.72 1.27
CA LYS A 16 -11.50 -12.10 1.30
C LYS A 16 -10.75 -12.95 0.27
N PRO A 17 -10.53 -14.26 0.54
CA PRO A 17 -9.96 -15.16 -0.45
C PRO A 17 -10.75 -15.13 -1.77
N GLY A 18 -10.04 -15.00 -2.89
CA GLY A 18 -10.63 -14.93 -4.23
C GLY A 18 -11.19 -13.55 -4.62
N GLU A 19 -11.17 -12.55 -3.73
CA GLU A 19 -11.64 -11.21 -4.03
C GLU A 19 -10.68 -10.49 -5.00
N LYS A 20 -11.20 -10.08 -6.17
CA LYS A 20 -10.44 -9.27 -7.12
C LYS A 20 -10.51 -7.80 -6.72
N ILE A 21 -9.36 -7.20 -6.46
CA ILE A 21 -9.29 -5.79 -6.06
C ILE A 21 -9.37 -4.90 -7.29
N GLY A 22 -10.60 -4.50 -7.59
CA GLY A 22 -10.89 -3.50 -8.61
C GLY A 22 -10.65 -2.07 -8.12
N GLN A 23 -11.07 -1.12 -8.94
CA GLN A 23 -10.84 0.31 -8.72
C GLN A 23 -11.64 0.85 -7.52
N ASP A 24 -12.88 0.39 -7.32
CA ASP A 24 -13.74 0.81 -6.21
C ASP A 24 -13.20 0.32 -4.85
N ALA A 25 -12.82 -0.96 -4.77
CA ALA A 25 -12.20 -1.51 -3.56
C ALA A 25 -10.91 -0.76 -3.19
N TYR A 26 -10.07 -0.47 -4.18
CA TYR A 26 -8.86 0.30 -3.97
C TYR A 26 -9.14 1.75 -3.52
N TYR A 27 -10.11 2.41 -4.15
CA TYR A 27 -10.54 3.76 -3.75
C TYR A 27 -11.02 3.80 -2.30
N LYS A 28 -11.84 2.83 -1.89
CA LYS A 28 -12.33 2.74 -0.51
C LYS A 28 -11.20 2.59 0.49
N VAL A 29 -10.19 1.76 0.21
CA VAL A 29 -9.01 1.64 1.08
C VAL A 29 -8.22 2.93 1.14
N LEU A 30 -8.00 3.60 0.00
CA LEU A 30 -7.35 4.92 0.00
C LEU A 30 -8.11 5.93 0.86
N ARG A 31 -9.43 6.00 0.67
CA ARG A 31 -10.27 7.04 1.26
C ARG A 31 -10.57 6.85 2.73
N PHE A 32 -10.90 5.63 3.13
CA PHE A 32 -11.41 5.35 4.46
C PHE A 32 -10.34 4.78 5.40
N ASN A 33 -9.22 4.30 4.87
CA ASN A 33 -8.18 3.69 5.70
C ASN A 33 -6.87 4.50 5.61
N ILE A 34 -6.32 4.68 4.41
CA ILE A 34 -4.96 5.24 4.23
C ILE A 34 -4.92 6.73 4.57
N LEU A 35 -5.78 7.56 3.96
CA LEU A 35 -5.73 9.01 4.18
C LEU A 35 -6.03 9.39 5.64
N PRO A 36 -7.07 8.83 6.31
CA PRO A 36 -7.30 9.11 7.73
C PRO A 36 -6.10 8.72 8.61
N TRP A 37 -5.48 7.57 8.34
CA TRP A 37 -4.29 7.13 9.06
C TRP A 37 -3.10 8.09 8.84
N LEU A 38 -2.86 8.51 7.60
CA LEU A 38 -1.80 9.49 7.28
C LEU A 38 -2.00 10.80 8.04
N LYS A 39 -3.20 11.39 7.97
CA LYS A 39 -3.53 12.66 8.65
C LYS A 39 -3.40 12.56 10.17
N SER A 40 -3.78 11.43 10.75
CA SER A 40 -3.60 11.19 12.19
C SER A 40 -2.13 10.98 12.57
N THR A 41 -1.33 10.41 11.67
CA THR A 41 0.04 9.97 11.98
C THR A 41 1.09 11.04 11.69
N TYR A 42 0.81 11.87 10.69
CA TYR A 42 1.71 12.87 10.09
C TYR A 42 0.89 14.12 9.71
N PRO A 43 0.55 15.00 10.66
CA PRO A 43 -0.39 16.11 10.45
C PRO A 43 0.13 17.20 9.49
N GLU A 44 1.39 17.12 9.08
CA GLU A 44 2.10 18.05 8.20
C GLU A 44 1.52 18.11 6.76
N ASP A 45 0.63 17.18 6.38
CA ASP A 45 -0.09 17.08 5.09
C ASP A 45 0.80 17.15 3.82
N ASN A 46 2.06 16.73 3.95
CA ASN A 46 3.06 16.76 2.88
C ASN A 46 3.42 15.36 2.36
N TYR A 47 2.42 14.65 1.85
CA TYR A 47 2.60 13.27 1.40
C TYR A 47 3.02 13.20 -0.06
N ALA A 48 4.05 12.41 -0.34
CA ALA A 48 4.38 11.95 -1.68
C ALA A 48 3.89 10.51 -1.86
N ARG A 49 3.12 10.24 -2.91
CA ARG A 49 2.65 8.88 -3.22
C ARG A 49 3.51 8.24 -4.30
N THR A 50 4.11 7.11 -3.94
CA THR A 50 4.80 6.19 -4.87
C THR A 50 4.00 4.89 -4.96
N GLN A 51 3.48 4.54 -6.15
CA GLN A 51 2.81 3.26 -6.41
C GLN A 51 2.87 2.94 -7.90
N ASP A 52 2.85 1.66 -8.23
CA ASP A 52 2.94 1.20 -9.61
C ASP A 52 1.75 1.57 -10.52
N GLY A 53 1.95 1.36 -11.82
CA GLY A 53 1.00 1.67 -12.88
C GLY A 53 -0.16 0.68 -13.06
N ALA A 54 -0.49 -0.16 -12.07
CA ALA A 54 -1.58 -1.12 -12.20
C ALA A 54 -2.93 -0.42 -12.45
N PRO A 55 -3.87 -1.02 -13.23
CA PRO A 55 -5.11 -0.34 -13.63
C PRO A 55 -5.97 0.18 -12.48
N SER A 56 -5.98 -0.49 -11.33
CA SER A 56 -6.70 -0.05 -10.11
C SER A 56 -6.08 1.20 -9.50
N HIS A 57 -4.76 1.35 -9.60
CA HIS A 57 -4.00 2.48 -9.08
C HIS A 57 -4.07 3.69 -10.00
N THR A 58 -4.23 3.49 -11.31
CA THR A 58 -4.18 4.57 -12.30
C THR A 58 -5.56 5.08 -12.74
N HIS A 59 -6.66 4.48 -12.25
CA HIS A 59 -8.01 4.81 -12.70
C HIS A 59 -8.50 6.20 -12.25
N ARG A 60 -9.41 6.78 -13.04
CA ARG A 60 -9.77 8.20 -13.03
C ARG A 60 -10.32 8.78 -11.72
N PRO A 61 -11.15 8.13 -10.87
CA PRO A 61 -11.54 8.72 -9.59
C PRO A 61 -10.36 8.79 -8.62
N ASN A 62 -9.37 7.88 -8.74
CA ASN A 62 -8.19 7.86 -7.88
C ASN A 62 -7.15 8.87 -8.37
N THR A 63 -6.75 8.79 -9.63
CA THR A 63 -5.65 9.58 -10.19
C THR A 63 -6.02 10.99 -10.60
N ARG A 64 -7.27 11.25 -10.98
CA ARG A 64 -7.66 12.57 -11.52
C ARG A 64 -8.19 13.52 -10.46
N SER A 65 -8.72 13.01 -9.36
CA SER A 65 -9.31 13.85 -8.31
C SER A 65 -8.83 13.48 -6.92
N TYR A 66 -8.88 12.22 -6.51
CA TYR A 66 -8.67 11.90 -5.10
C TYR A 66 -7.23 12.06 -4.64
N VAL A 67 -6.26 11.43 -5.32
CA VAL A 67 -4.85 11.50 -4.93
C VAL A 67 -4.30 12.93 -5.09
N PRO A 68 -4.47 13.63 -6.23
CA PRO A 68 -3.93 14.99 -6.37
C PRO A 68 -4.53 16.03 -5.42
N THR A 69 -5.75 15.81 -4.90
CA THR A 69 -6.39 16.73 -3.94
C THR A 69 -5.91 16.47 -2.49
N ASN A 70 -5.33 15.30 -2.21
CA ASN A 70 -5.00 14.87 -0.84
C ASN A 70 -3.52 14.52 -0.64
N MET A 71 -2.70 14.63 -1.68
CA MET A 71 -1.26 14.34 -1.65
C MET A 71 -0.54 15.48 -2.36
N THR A 72 0.56 15.94 -1.77
CA THR A 72 1.36 17.07 -2.29
C THR A 72 2.13 16.68 -3.53
N ASP A 73 2.55 15.41 -3.61
CA ASP A 73 3.27 14.88 -4.76
C ASP A 73 2.80 13.46 -5.11
N VAL A 74 2.82 13.14 -6.39
CA VAL A 74 2.37 11.86 -6.93
C VAL A 74 3.28 11.45 -8.07
N TRP A 75 3.93 10.30 -7.92
CA TRP A 75 4.64 9.72 -9.04
C TRP A 75 3.64 9.18 -10.04
N THR A 76 3.57 9.83 -11.20
CA THR A 76 2.66 9.44 -12.27
C THR A 76 3.10 8.13 -12.89
N LYS A 77 2.21 7.48 -13.64
CA LYS A 77 2.51 6.21 -14.32
C LYS A 77 3.79 6.30 -15.16
N ASP A 78 4.05 7.45 -15.78
CA ASP A 78 5.18 7.66 -16.69
C ASP A 78 6.52 7.83 -15.94
N MET A 79 6.49 8.10 -14.63
CA MET A 79 7.68 8.12 -13.78
C MET A 79 8.14 6.70 -13.38
N TRP A 80 7.31 5.68 -13.63
CA TRP A 80 7.63 4.29 -13.32
C TRP A 80 8.09 3.56 -14.58
N LEU A 81 9.29 2.97 -14.53
CA LEU A 81 9.67 1.96 -15.50
C LEU A 81 8.77 0.73 -15.32
N SER A 82 8.19 0.27 -16.42
CA SER A 82 7.40 -0.96 -16.41
C SER A 82 8.30 -2.13 -16.02
N SER A 83 7.80 -3.00 -15.13
CA SER A 83 8.52 -4.20 -14.67
C SER A 83 9.80 -3.95 -13.85
N SER A 84 9.88 -2.83 -13.12
CA SER A 84 10.99 -2.50 -12.21
C SER A 84 10.58 -2.62 -10.73
N PRO A 85 10.56 -3.83 -10.14
CA PRO A 85 10.29 -4.02 -8.71
C PRO A 85 11.39 -3.45 -7.81
N ASP A 86 12.62 -3.37 -8.32
CA ASP A 86 13.80 -2.79 -7.66
C ASP A 86 13.60 -1.30 -7.30
N LEU A 87 12.81 -0.58 -8.09
CA LEU A 87 12.53 0.85 -7.85
C LEU A 87 11.39 1.09 -6.85
N LYS A 88 10.65 0.05 -6.45
CA LYS A 88 9.54 0.18 -5.51
C LYS A 88 10.01 -0.27 -4.14
N LEU A 89 10.01 0.66 -3.17
CA LEU A 89 10.42 0.37 -1.79
C LEU A 89 9.73 -0.88 -1.20
N LEU A 90 8.43 -1.05 -1.49
CA LEU A 90 7.67 -2.20 -1.02
C LEU A 90 8.21 -3.51 -1.61
N ASP A 91 8.48 -3.52 -2.91
CA ASP A 91 8.87 -4.72 -3.63
C ASP A 91 10.34 -5.10 -3.34
N PHE A 92 11.22 -4.10 -3.29
CA PHE A 92 12.65 -4.30 -3.02
C PHE A 92 12.96 -4.71 -1.57
N ALA A 93 12.42 -3.98 -0.59
CA ALA A 93 12.85 -4.13 0.81
C ALA A 93 11.84 -4.89 1.70
N MET A 94 10.55 -4.64 1.49
CA MET A 94 9.52 -5.09 2.43
C MET A 94 9.05 -6.52 2.16
N TRP A 95 8.86 -6.94 0.90
CA TRP A 95 8.40 -8.31 0.64
C TRP A 95 9.41 -9.36 1.07
N GLY A 96 10.70 -9.17 0.81
CA GLY A 96 11.72 -10.12 1.25
C GLY A 96 11.81 -10.23 2.78
N THR A 97 11.62 -9.12 3.49
CA THR A 97 11.53 -9.12 4.97
C THR A 97 10.27 -9.84 5.43
N LEU A 98 9.12 -9.52 4.86
CA LEU A 98 7.84 -10.13 5.22
C LEU A 98 7.86 -11.64 4.99
N GLU A 99 8.31 -12.08 3.82
CA GLU A 99 8.45 -13.49 3.46
C GLU A 99 9.35 -14.22 4.46
N ARG A 100 10.53 -13.67 4.75
CA ARG A 100 11.47 -14.26 5.70
C ARG A 100 10.81 -14.44 7.07
N GLU A 101 10.15 -13.41 7.60
CA GLU A 101 9.55 -13.45 8.93
C GLU A 101 8.31 -14.35 8.99
N THR A 102 7.44 -14.32 7.98
CA THR A 102 6.25 -15.18 7.94
C THR A 102 6.62 -16.64 7.75
N ASN A 103 7.70 -16.95 7.04
CA ASN A 103 8.11 -18.34 6.77
C ASN A 103 8.98 -18.96 7.87
N ARG A 104 9.27 -18.25 8.97
CA ARG A 104 9.99 -18.81 10.12
C ARG A 104 9.24 -19.95 10.81
N THR A 105 7.92 -19.95 10.69
CA THR A 105 7.03 -20.94 11.32
C THR A 105 5.88 -21.27 10.38
N SER A 106 5.41 -22.51 10.40
CA SER A 106 4.19 -22.91 9.68
C SER A 106 2.94 -22.30 10.33
N HIS A 107 1.96 -21.95 9.52
CA HIS A 107 0.68 -21.36 9.94
C HIS A 107 -0.45 -22.37 9.72
N SER A 108 -1.27 -22.60 10.74
CA SER A 108 -2.37 -23.58 10.67
C SER A 108 -3.59 -23.05 9.91
N ASN A 109 -3.71 -21.72 9.80
CA ASN A 109 -4.78 -21.05 9.07
C ASN A 109 -4.39 -19.62 8.66
N VAL A 110 -5.21 -19.01 7.82
CA VAL A 110 -5.00 -17.65 7.31
C VAL A 110 -4.92 -16.60 8.43
N ASP A 111 -5.65 -16.77 9.54
CA ASP A 111 -5.65 -15.79 10.62
C ASP A 111 -4.36 -15.82 11.43
N SER A 112 -3.77 -17.00 11.64
CA SER A 112 -2.42 -17.13 12.22
C SER A 112 -1.36 -16.44 11.34
N LEU A 113 -1.46 -16.55 10.01
CA LEU A 113 -0.57 -15.84 9.08
C LEU A 113 -0.78 -14.32 9.16
N LYS A 114 -2.02 -13.84 9.16
CA LYS A 114 -2.32 -12.40 9.31
C LYS A 114 -1.75 -11.85 10.62
N ALA A 115 -1.86 -12.59 11.70
CA ALA A 115 -1.33 -12.20 13.01
C ALA A 115 0.20 -12.01 12.98
N VAL A 116 0.93 -12.82 12.22
CA VAL A 116 2.36 -12.59 12.01
C VAL A 116 2.60 -11.37 11.12
N ILE A 117 1.90 -11.24 9.99
CA ILE A 117 2.06 -10.12 9.06
C ILE A 117 1.88 -8.75 9.74
N VAL A 118 0.93 -8.61 10.67
CA VAL A 118 0.73 -7.34 11.39
C VAL A 118 1.83 -7.01 12.40
N ASN A 119 2.62 -8.02 12.79
CA ASN A 119 3.69 -7.91 13.79
C ASN A 119 5.10 -7.84 13.18
N VAL A 120 5.27 -8.13 11.88
CA VAL A 120 6.52 -7.84 11.13
C VAL A 120 6.69 -6.34 10.99
#